data_AF-A0A518X9J5-F1
#
_entry.id   AF-A0A518X9J5-F1
#
_cell.length_a   1.000
_cell.length_b   1.000
_cell.length_c   1.000
_cell.angle_alpha   90.00
_cell.angle_beta   90.00
_cell.angle_gamma   90.00
#
_symmetry.space_group_name_H-M   'P 1'
#
loop_
_entity.id
_entity.type
_entity.pdbx_description
1 polymer ?
#
loop_
_entity_poly.entity_id
_entity_poly.type
_entity_poly.pdbx_seq_one_letter_code
_entity_poly.pdbx_strand_id
1 'polypeptide(L)'
;MKWIPLFFIVFAASGQMAVSSEVVKNGTLQAYWLPHWHNNVNSPELLLRFSTDQKNSAAIIINISGVDKIKNFIAKEFSYIPDEFFKYKEGHVEQYGSLKFSGLFSTKECDARIYQATLISFTTQQTKKNFTDNGCDNYPWLITMMLRDGIQQAELHSEPLPDSEKVAVISSQTPLVKVRTVNQDWFYVANYDESQPELTGKTAGYIQSTFLEPVN
;
A
#
# COMPACT_ATOMS: atom_id res chain seq x y z
N MET A 1 72.17 -36.77 -1.98
CA MET A 1 70.71 -36.83 -2.16
C MET A 1 70.05 -36.29 -0.90
N LYS A 2 69.41 -35.12 -0.96
CA LYS A 2 68.54 -34.58 0.10
C LYS A 2 67.13 -34.51 -0.48
N TRP A 3 66.20 -35.27 0.09
CA TRP A 3 64.78 -35.24 -0.28
C TRP A 3 64.06 -34.24 0.61
N ILE A 4 63.31 -33.32 0.00
CA ILE A 4 62.38 -32.40 0.64
C ILE A 4 60.99 -33.02 0.50
N PRO A 5 60.21 -33.22 1.57
CA PRO A 5 58.81 -33.58 1.42
C PRO A 5 58.00 -32.31 1.13
N LEU A 6 57.33 -32.29 -0.03
CA LEU A 6 56.34 -31.29 -0.40
C LEU A 6 55.06 -31.57 0.41
N PHE A 7 54.72 -30.69 1.35
CA PHE A 7 53.48 -30.74 2.09
C PHE A 7 52.37 -30.13 1.23
N PHE A 8 51.52 -30.97 0.61
CA PHE A 8 50.31 -30.51 -0.07
C PHE A 8 49.28 -30.10 0.99
N ILE A 9 49.11 -28.79 1.19
CA ILE A 9 48.01 -28.24 1.98
C ILE A 9 46.76 -28.26 1.10
N VAL A 10 45.86 -29.20 1.37
CA VAL A 10 44.50 -29.22 0.80
C VAL A 10 43.70 -28.14 1.54
N PHE A 11 43.48 -27.00 0.89
CA PHE A 11 42.55 -25.98 1.35
C PHE A 11 41.12 -26.50 1.12
N ALA A 12 40.51 -27.08 2.16
CA ALA A 12 39.09 -27.36 2.15
C ALA A 12 38.33 -26.02 2.19
N ALA A 13 37.88 -25.55 1.04
CA ALA A 13 36.95 -24.43 0.94
C ALA A 13 35.61 -24.87 1.51
N SER A 14 35.40 -24.65 2.80
CA SER A 14 34.08 -24.72 3.43
C SER A 14 33.26 -23.55 2.92
N GLY A 15 32.56 -23.77 1.80
CA GLY A 15 31.48 -22.89 1.37
C GLY A 15 30.42 -22.85 2.48
N GLN A 16 30.41 -21.79 3.27
CA GLN A 16 29.29 -21.50 4.16
C GLN A 16 28.08 -21.22 3.27
N MET A 17 27.21 -22.21 3.10
CA MET A 17 25.87 -21.96 2.59
C MET A 17 25.17 -21.10 3.64
N ALA A 18 24.98 -19.81 3.35
CA ALA A 18 24.13 -18.95 4.13
C ALA A 18 22.71 -19.49 4.05
N VAL A 19 22.28 -20.21 5.10
CA VAL A 19 20.88 -20.58 5.27
C VAL A 19 20.14 -19.29 5.61
N SER A 20 19.44 -18.71 4.62
CA SER A 20 18.46 -17.64 4.89
C SER A 20 17.44 -18.20 5.87
N SER A 21 17.50 -17.78 7.13
CA SER A 21 16.59 -18.27 8.16
C SER A 21 15.15 -17.84 7.83
N GLU A 22 14.26 -18.82 7.73
CA GLU A 22 12.83 -18.57 7.62
C GLU A 22 12.33 -17.97 8.94
N VAL A 23 11.49 -16.93 8.87
CA VAL A 23 10.93 -16.25 10.04
C VAL A 23 9.41 -16.30 9.97
N VAL A 24 8.76 -16.51 11.12
CA VAL A 24 7.30 -16.45 11.27
C VAL A 24 6.93 -15.30 12.20
N LYS A 25 5.97 -14.47 11.77
CA LYS A 25 5.41 -13.35 12.56
C LYS A 25 3.89 -13.30 12.42
N ASN A 26 3.22 -12.89 13.50
CA ASN A 26 1.78 -12.55 13.46
C ASN A 26 1.61 -11.06 13.18
N GLY A 27 0.49 -10.68 12.57
CA GLY A 27 0.24 -9.29 12.18
C GLY A 27 -0.81 -9.18 11.08
N THR A 28 -0.93 -7.98 10.53
CA THR A 28 -1.91 -7.66 9.48
C THR A 28 -1.21 -7.53 8.13
N LEU A 29 -1.63 -8.36 7.18
CA LEU A 29 -1.26 -8.26 5.78
C LEU A 29 -2.22 -7.31 5.08
N GLN A 30 -1.68 -6.33 4.39
CA GLN A 30 -2.42 -5.35 3.61
C GLN A 30 -2.05 -5.50 2.14
N ALA A 31 -3.09 -5.61 1.31
CA ALA A 31 -2.96 -5.47 -0.13
C ALA A 31 -3.46 -4.08 -0.51
N TYR A 32 -2.72 -3.36 -1.33
CA TYR A 32 -3.08 -2.00 -1.73
C TYR A 32 -2.70 -1.73 -3.18
N TRP A 33 -3.44 -0.81 -3.80
CA TRP A 33 -3.14 -0.33 -5.14
C TRP A 33 -2.30 0.93 -5.05
N LEU A 34 -1.03 0.84 -5.40
CA LEU A 34 -0.12 1.98 -5.54
C LEU A 34 -0.44 2.71 -6.84
N PRO A 35 -0.88 3.98 -6.82
CA PRO A 35 -1.10 4.75 -8.04
C PRO A 35 0.22 4.96 -8.77
N HIS A 36 0.22 4.80 -10.09
CA HIS A 36 1.37 5.07 -10.93
C HIS A 36 0.92 5.83 -12.17
N TRP A 37 1.24 7.11 -12.21
CA TRP A 37 0.73 8.04 -13.21
C TRP A 37 1.70 8.22 -14.38
N HIS A 38 1.17 8.14 -15.60
CA HIS A 38 1.89 8.51 -16.80
C HIS A 38 0.96 9.33 -17.70
N ASN A 39 1.31 10.59 -17.98
CA ASN A 39 0.49 11.53 -18.77
C ASN A 39 -0.98 11.60 -18.28
N ASN A 40 -1.19 11.78 -16.97
CA ASN A 40 -2.51 11.79 -16.31
C ASN A 40 -3.33 10.49 -16.46
N VAL A 41 -2.72 9.41 -16.92
CA VAL A 41 -3.32 8.07 -16.92
C VAL A 41 -2.73 7.27 -15.76
N ASN A 42 -3.59 6.79 -14.86
CA ASN A 42 -3.18 5.93 -13.76
C ASN A 42 -3.08 4.48 -14.23
N SER A 43 -1.97 3.81 -13.91
CA SER A 43 -1.78 2.38 -14.06
C SER A 43 -1.37 1.77 -12.72
N PRO A 44 -2.32 1.59 -11.78
CA PRO A 44 -2.00 1.16 -10.43
C PRO A 44 -1.30 -0.21 -10.36
N GLU A 45 -0.32 -0.32 -9.47
CA GLU A 45 0.36 -1.57 -9.14
C GLU A 45 -0.23 -2.18 -7.86
N LEU A 46 -0.51 -3.49 -7.86
CA LEU A 46 -1.02 -4.19 -6.68
C LEU A 46 0.14 -4.73 -5.86
N LEU A 47 0.29 -4.23 -4.64
CA LEU A 47 1.40 -4.57 -3.75
C LEU A 47 0.91 -5.16 -2.43
N LEU A 48 1.84 -5.79 -1.71
CA LEU A 48 1.60 -6.40 -0.39
C LEU A 48 2.57 -5.81 0.63
N ARG A 49 2.06 -5.44 1.81
CA ARG A 49 2.88 -5.09 2.97
C ARG A 49 2.31 -5.67 4.25
N PHE A 50 3.17 -5.93 5.23
CA PHE A 50 2.80 -6.61 6.47
C PHE A 50 3.22 -5.80 7.68
N SER A 51 2.26 -5.52 8.58
CA SER A 51 2.50 -4.89 9.88
C SER A 51 2.58 -5.97 10.95
N THR A 52 3.75 -6.13 11.57
CA THR A 52 3.95 -7.14 12.62
C THR A 52 3.32 -6.74 13.96
N ASP A 53 2.70 -7.68 14.67
CA ASP A 53 2.39 -7.53 16.09
C ASP A 53 3.70 -7.43 16.90
N GLN A 54 4.01 -6.28 17.50
CA GLN A 54 5.13 -6.16 18.46
C GLN A 54 4.68 -5.64 19.82
N LYS A 55 5.33 -6.16 20.88
CA LYS A 55 5.09 -5.75 22.27
C LYS A 55 5.87 -4.50 22.69
N ASN A 56 7.03 -4.23 22.09
CA ASN A 56 7.92 -3.14 22.49
C ASN A 56 8.37 -2.30 21.28
N SER A 57 7.64 -1.20 21.07
CA SER A 57 8.02 0.04 20.37
C SER A 57 8.62 -0.06 18.96
N ALA A 58 7.67 -0.05 18.00
CA ALA A 58 7.70 0.33 16.58
C ALA A 58 7.18 -0.83 15.71
N ALA A 59 5.99 -0.66 15.12
CA ALA A 59 5.48 -1.59 14.14
C ALA A 59 6.50 -1.70 12.98
N ILE A 60 6.98 -2.91 12.70
CA ILE A 60 7.82 -3.14 11.53
C ILE A 60 6.89 -3.38 10.36
N ILE A 61 6.92 -2.47 9.38
CA ILE A 61 6.31 -2.66 8.08
C ILE A 61 7.28 -3.39 7.17
N ILE A 62 6.83 -4.51 6.60
CA ILE A 62 7.60 -5.34 5.68
C ILE A 62 6.89 -5.34 4.32
N ASN A 63 7.54 -4.80 3.29
CA ASN A 63 7.09 -4.95 1.91
C ASN A 63 7.34 -6.39 1.44
N ILE A 64 6.32 -7.00 0.85
CA ILE A 64 6.31 -8.44 0.53
C ILE A 64 6.43 -8.64 -0.98
N SER A 65 7.42 -9.43 -1.37
CA SER A 65 7.68 -9.84 -2.76
C SER A 65 7.54 -11.36 -2.93
N GLY A 66 7.74 -11.87 -4.14
CA GLY A 66 7.74 -13.32 -4.43
C GLY A 66 6.37 -13.95 -4.62
N VAL A 67 5.37 -13.14 -4.99
CA VAL A 67 4.01 -13.61 -5.24
C VAL A 67 3.67 -13.42 -6.72
N ASP A 68 3.75 -14.48 -7.52
CA ASP A 68 3.55 -14.39 -8.99
C ASP A 68 2.13 -13.95 -9.39
N LYS A 69 1.12 -14.36 -8.61
CA LYS A 69 -0.30 -14.07 -8.88
C LYS A 69 -0.98 -13.46 -7.66
N ILE A 70 -0.61 -12.21 -7.34
CA ILE A 70 -1.07 -11.50 -6.13
C ILE A 70 -2.60 -11.50 -6.02
N LYS A 71 -3.34 -11.28 -7.11
CA LYS A 71 -4.82 -11.33 -7.09
C LYS A 71 -5.37 -12.67 -6.61
N ASN A 72 -4.82 -13.79 -7.10
CA ASN A 72 -5.27 -15.13 -6.70
C ASN A 72 -4.88 -15.44 -5.25
N PHE A 73 -3.70 -14.98 -4.83
CA PHE A 73 -3.26 -15.09 -3.46
C PHE A 73 -4.21 -14.35 -2.52
N ILE A 74 -4.55 -13.09 -2.82
CA ILE A 74 -5.50 -12.31 -2.00
C ILE A 74 -6.88 -13.00 -1.98
N ALA A 75 -7.41 -13.40 -3.14
CA ALA A 75 -8.72 -14.08 -3.21
C ALA A 75 -8.77 -15.40 -2.40
N LYS A 76 -7.64 -16.07 -2.21
CA LYS A 76 -7.53 -17.28 -1.41
C LYS A 76 -7.41 -16.99 0.09
N GLU A 77 -6.59 -16.01 0.45
CA GLU A 77 -6.22 -15.77 1.84
C GLU A 77 -7.15 -14.76 2.55
N PHE A 78 -7.73 -13.79 1.84
CA PHE A 78 -8.52 -12.72 2.45
C PHE A 78 -9.98 -13.17 2.59
N SER A 79 -10.50 -13.04 3.81
CA SER A 79 -11.87 -13.43 4.14
C SER A 79 -12.94 -12.51 3.53
N TYR A 80 -12.59 -11.27 3.24
CA TYR A 80 -13.49 -10.29 2.63
C TYR A 80 -12.69 -9.34 1.73
N ILE A 81 -13.21 -9.13 0.51
CA ILE A 81 -12.67 -8.19 -0.47
C ILE A 81 -13.88 -7.47 -1.07
N PRO A 82 -13.99 -6.13 -0.95
CA PRO A 82 -15.02 -5.39 -1.64
C PRO A 82 -14.87 -5.53 -3.17
N ASP A 83 -15.98 -5.71 -3.89
CA ASP A 83 -15.95 -5.83 -5.37
C ASP A 83 -15.23 -4.66 -6.04
N GLU A 84 -15.40 -3.47 -5.46
CA GLU A 84 -14.82 -2.23 -5.97
C GLU A 84 -13.29 -2.20 -5.89
N PHE A 85 -12.66 -2.99 -5.00
CA PHE A 85 -11.20 -3.05 -4.86
C PHE A 85 -10.52 -3.51 -6.16
N PHE A 86 -11.04 -4.57 -6.79
CA PHE A 86 -10.48 -5.07 -8.05
C PHE A 86 -11.06 -4.37 -9.28
N LYS A 87 -12.28 -3.85 -9.19
CA LYS A 87 -12.96 -3.15 -10.28
C LYS A 87 -12.33 -1.78 -10.56
N TYR A 88 -12.13 -0.96 -9.52
CA TYR A 88 -11.55 0.38 -9.69
C TYR A 88 -10.05 0.43 -9.45
N LYS A 89 -9.45 -0.61 -8.86
CA LYS A 89 -8.01 -0.66 -8.52
C LYS A 89 -7.59 0.49 -7.61
N GLU A 90 -8.35 0.71 -6.55
CA GLU A 90 -8.20 1.80 -5.60
C GLU A 90 -8.18 1.28 -4.16
N GLY A 91 -7.51 2.02 -3.29
CA GLY A 91 -7.52 1.74 -1.85
C GLY A 91 -6.74 0.51 -1.45
N HIS A 92 -7.17 -0.10 -0.35
CA HIS A 92 -6.52 -1.25 0.28
C HIS A 92 -7.54 -2.22 0.89
N VAL A 93 -7.09 -3.44 1.15
CA VAL A 93 -7.80 -4.46 1.93
C VAL A 93 -6.84 -5.12 2.90
N GLU A 94 -7.37 -5.63 4.01
CA GLU A 94 -6.57 -6.15 5.12
C GLU A 94 -7.01 -7.54 5.56
N GLN A 95 -6.03 -8.37 5.91
CA GLN A 95 -6.26 -9.66 6.53
C GLN A 95 -5.22 -9.90 7.62
N TYR A 96 -5.69 -10.16 8.84
CA TYR A 96 -4.83 -10.57 9.93
C TYR A 96 -4.47 -12.06 9.83
N GLY A 97 -3.23 -12.40 10.19
CA GLY A 97 -2.72 -13.77 10.10
C GLY A 97 -1.25 -13.92 10.50
N SER A 98 -0.68 -15.07 10.14
CA SER A 98 0.73 -15.39 10.31
C SER A 98 1.46 -15.35 8.99
N LEU A 99 2.50 -14.53 8.89
CA LEU A 99 3.39 -14.45 7.74
C LEU A 99 4.64 -15.29 7.98
N LYS A 100 4.94 -16.21 7.07
CA LYS A 100 6.23 -16.88 6.95
C LYS A 100 7.00 -16.28 5.77
N PHE A 101 8.23 -15.83 6.01
CA PHE A 101 9.05 -15.16 4.99
C PHE A 101 10.54 -15.49 5.13
N SER A 102 11.31 -15.18 4.10
CA SER A 102 12.77 -15.27 4.04
C SER A 102 13.39 -14.00 3.47
N GLY A 103 14.72 -13.88 3.56
CA GLY A 103 15.47 -12.81 2.91
C GLY A 103 15.08 -11.42 3.43
N LEU A 104 14.96 -11.25 4.75
CA LEU A 104 14.67 -9.96 5.34
C LEU A 104 15.87 -9.02 5.18
N PHE A 105 15.66 -7.90 4.51
CA PHE A 105 16.62 -6.79 4.45
C PHE A 105 15.90 -5.47 4.65
N SER A 106 16.67 -4.40 4.86
CA SER A 106 16.11 -3.06 5.00
C SER A 106 16.85 -2.03 4.16
N THR A 107 16.10 -1.11 3.55
CA THR A 107 16.62 0.12 2.96
C THR A 107 16.30 1.31 3.89
N LYS A 108 17.00 2.42 3.68
CA LYS A 108 16.71 3.68 4.38
C LYS A 108 16.06 4.65 3.39
N GLU A 109 14.83 5.06 3.68
CA GLU A 109 14.06 6.00 2.87
C GLU A 109 13.38 6.99 3.82
N CYS A 110 13.47 8.29 3.53
CA CYS A 110 12.88 9.36 4.36
C CYS A 110 13.23 9.25 5.86
N ASP A 111 14.49 8.90 6.16
CA ASP A 111 14.98 8.60 7.52
C ASP A 111 14.34 7.42 8.25
N ALA A 112 13.37 6.74 7.64
CA ALA A 112 12.78 5.50 8.10
C ALA A 112 13.52 4.27 7.55
N ARG A 113 13.45 3.15 8.28
CA ARG A 113 13.88 1.84 7.78
C ARG A 113 12.70 1.15 7.12
N ILE A 114 12.78 0.92 5.82
CA ILE A 114 11.81 0.15 5.06
C ILE A 114 12.31 -1.29 4.98
N TYR A 115 11.53 -2.25 5.46
CA TYR A 115 11.90 -3.66 5.40
C TYR A 115 11.30 -4.31 4.18
N GLN A 116 12.03 -5.26 3.61
CA GLN A 116 11.61 -6.05 2.47
C GLN A 116 11.86 -7.53 2.77
N ALA A 117 10.94 -8.39 2.33
CA ALA A 117 11.08 -9.83 2.45
C ALA A 117 10.38 -10.56 1.30
N THR A 118 10.76 -11.82 1.09
CA THR A 118 10.09 -12.72 0.15
C THR A 118 9.09 -13.59 0.90
N LEU A 119 7.84 -13.63 0.42
CA LEU A 119 6.80 -14.49 0.97
C LEU A 119 7.16 -15.97 0.81
N ILE A 120 7.01 -16.75 1.87
CA ILE A 120 6.98 -18.21 1.80
C ILE A 120 5.53 -18.70 1.91
N SER A 121 4.81 -18.25 2.93
CA SER A 121 3.39 -18.57 3.12
C SER A 121 2.69 -17.57 4.01
N PHE A 122 1.37 -17.48 3.90
CA PHE A 122 0.53 -16.74 4.83
C PHE A 122 -0.60 -17.66 5.31
N THR A 123 -0.94 -17.53 6.59
CA THR A 123 -2.03 -18.28 7.22
C THR A 123 -2.99 -17.30 7.87
N THR A 124 -4.17 -17.16 7.29
CA THR A 124 -5.23 -16.29 7.79
C THR A 124 -5.74 -16.71 9.16
N GLN A 125 -6.01 -15.70 10.01
CA GLN A 125 -6.65 -15.87 11.32
C GLN A 125 -7.97 -15.09 11.37
N GLN A 126 -8.94 -15.59 12.14
CA GLN A 126 -10.29 -15.02 12.24
C GLN A 126 -10.34 -13.73 13.09
N THR A 127 -9.27 -13.42 13.83
CA THR A 127 -9.17 -12.19 14.60
C THR A 127 -9.07 -11.00 13.65
N LYS A 128 -9.76 -9.90 13.97
CA LYS A 128 -9.58 -8.63 13.27
C LYS A 128 -8.59 -7.77 14.03
N LYS A 129 -7.52 -7.34 13.36
CA LYS A 129 -6.62 -6.29 13.82
C LYS A 129 -6.31 -5.38 12.64
N ASN A 130 -6.39 -4.07 12.89
CA ASN A 130 -6.10 -3.08 11.87
C ASN A 130 -4.60 -3.07 11.57
N PHE A 131 -4.26 -2.77 10.31
CA PHE A 131 -2.89 -2.42 9.96
C PHE A 131 -2.46 -1.18 10.76
N THR A 132 -1.22 -1.19 11.25
CA THR A 132 -0.66 -0.06 12.01
C THR A 132 0.64 0.37 11.34
N ASP A 133 0.61 1.55 10.73
CA ASP A 133 1.78 2.19 10.16
C ASP A 133 2.07 3.49 10.90
N ASN A 134 3.33 3.68 11.28
CA ASN A 134 3.83 4.92 11.89
C ASN A 134 4.95 5.53 11.04
N GLY A 135 5.12 5.05 9.79
CA GLY A 135 6.13 5.50 8.87
C GLY A 135 5.77 6.80 8.14
N CYS A 136 6.63 7.18 7.21
CA CYS A 136 6.42 8.36 6.36
C CYS A 136 5.42 8.11 5.22
N ASP A 137 5.13 6.85 4.89
CA ASP A 137 4.27 6.44 3.78
C ASP A 137 3.09 5.60 4.31
N ASN A 138 2.29 6.21 5.19
CA ASN A 138 1.20 5.50 5.87
C ASN A 138 0.05 5.14 4.92
N TYR A 139 -0.09 5.85 3.80
CA TYR A 139 -1.22 5.72 2.89
C TYR A 139 -0.80 5.73 1.40
N PRO A 140 0.00 4.74 0.95
CA PRO A 140 0.55 4.71 -0.42
C PRO A 140 -0.52 4.57 -1.52
N TRP A 141 -1.76 4.24 -1.17
CA TRP A 141 -2.89 4.15 -2.12
C TRP A 141 -3.64 5.47 -2.32
N LEU A 142 -3.28 6.54 -1.59
CA LEU A 142 -4.01 7.81 -1.70
C LEU A 142 -3.83 8.41 -3.08
N ILE A 143 -4.93 8.89 -3.62
CA ILE A 143 -4.96 9.64 -4.87
C ILE A 143 -5.37 11.07 -4.53
N THR A 144 -4.43 11.99 -4.63
CA THR A 144 -4.69 13.42 -4.47
C THR A 144 -5.08 14.00 -5.83
N MET A 145 -6.11 14.85 -5.83
CA MET A 145 -6.70 15.49 -7.00
C MET A 145 -6.83 16.99 -6.77
N MET A 146 -6.89 17.75 -7.86
CA MET A 146 -7.19 19.19 -7.90
C MET A 146 -8.27 19.45 -8.94
N LEU A 147 -8.91 20.62 -8.86
CA LEU A 147 -9.74 21.10 -9.96
C LEU A 147 -8.86 21.30 -11.19
N ARG A 148 -9.36 20.89 -12.36
CA ARG A 148 -8.67 21.11 -13.63
C ARG A 148 -8.40 22.58 -13.90
N ASP A 149 -7.31 22.82 -14.61
CA ASP A 149 -7.00 24.13 -15.19
C ASP A 149 -8.22 24.78 -15.86
N GLY A 150 -8.48 26.04 -15.50
CA GLY A 150 -9.63 26.81 -15.98
C GLY A 150 -10.88 26.72 -15.09
N ILE A 151 -10.96 25.77 -14.16
CA ILE A 151 -12.06 25.66 -13.20
C ILE A 151 -11.66 26.33 -11.88
N GLN A 152 -12.24 27.48 -11.56
CA GLN A 152 -11.90 28.21 -10.33
C GLN A 152 -12.58 27.67 -9.07
N GLN A 153 -13.80 27.17 -9.22
CA GLN A 153 -14.60 26.59 -8.15
C GLN A 153 -15.47 25.46 -8.69
N ALA A 154 -15.77 24.48 -7.85
CA ALA A 154 -16.72 23.40 -8.14
C ALA A 154 -17.57 23.10 -6.91
N GLU A 155 -18.75 22.53 -7.15
CA GLU A 155 -19.67 22.14 -6.10
C GLU A 155 -19.46 20.67 -5.72
N LEU A 156 -19.56 20.39 -4.43
CA LEU A 156 -19.71 19.04 -3.92
C LEU A 156 -21.19 18.79 -3.65
N HIS A 157 -21.65 17.61 -3.99
CA HIS A 157 -23.04 17.19 -3.90
C HIS A 157 -23.25 16.10 -2.85
N SER A 158 -24.48 15.98 -2.34
CA SER A 158 -24.89 14.95 -1.37
C SER A 158 -25.07 13.58 -2.01
N GLU A 159 -25.33 13.52 -3.32
CA GLU A 159 -25.49 12.30 -4.11
C GLU A 159 -24.73 12.42 -5.44
N PRO A 160 -24.38 11.31 -6.12
CA PRO A 160 -23.72 11.32 -7.42
C PRO A 160 -24.71 11.62 -8.56
N LEU A 161 -25.45 12.72 -8.43
CA LEU A 161 -26.48 13.18 -9.36
C LEU A 161 -26.34 14.70 -9.56
N PRO A 162 -26.44 15.22 -10.81
CA PRO A 162 -26.24 16.64 -11.09
C PRO A 162 -27.15 17.58 -10.29
N ASP A 163 -28.40 17.17 -10.06
CA ASP A 163 -29.43 18.00 -9.42
C ASP A 163 -29.56 17.74 -7.91
N SER A 164 -28.65 16.97 -7.33
CA SER A 164 -28.69 16.69 -5.88
C SER A 164 -28.21 17.88 -5.05
N GLU A 165 -28.61 17.89 -3.77
CA GLU A 165 -28.30 18.97 -2.85
C GLU A 165 -26.79 19.25 -2.79
N LYS A 166 -26.46 20.52 -2.89
CA LYS A 166 -25.11 21.02 -2.71
C LYS A 166 -24.71 20.97 -1.23
N VAL A 167 -23.61 20.28 -0.94
CA VAL A 167 -23.06 20.17 0.42
C VAL A 167 -21.87 21.10 0.66
N ALA A 168 -21.13 21.48 -0.38
CA ALA A 168 -20.00 22.42 -0.27
C ALA A 168 -19.62 23.07 -1.61
N VAL A 169 -18.75 24.09 -1.54
CA VAL A 169 -18.00 24.62 -2.69
C VAL A 169 -16.52 24.48 -2.38
N ILE A 170 -15.76 24.01 -3.36
CA ILE A 170 -14.30 23.90 -3.29
C ILE A 170 -13.67 24.83 -4.32
N SER A 171 -12.45 25.30 -4.04
CA SER A 171 -11.70 26.17 -4.94
C SER A 171 -10.59 25.41 -5.67
N SER A 172 -10.05 26.01 -6.73
CA SER A 172 -8.88 25.50 -7.45
C SER A 172 -7.61 25.37 -6.60
N GLN A 173 -7.59 25.97 -5.40
CA GLN A 173 -6.47 25.90 -4.45
C GLN A 173 -6.67 24.84 -3.37
N THR A 174 -7.79 24.11 -3.41
CA THR A 174 -8.15 23.12 -2.39
C THR A 174 -7.80 21.71 -2.89
N PRO A 175 -6.70 21.10 -2.42
CA PRO A 175 -6.41 19.70 -2.73
C PRO A 175 -7.47 18.79 -2.14
N LEU A 176 -7.82 17.77 -2.93
CA LEU A 176 -8.81 16.77 -2.57
C LEU A 176 -8.15 15.39 -2.52
N VAL A 177 -8.57 14.57 -1.59
CA VAL A 177 -8.34 13.12 -1.61
C VAL A 177 -9.51 12.46 -2.33
N LYS A 178 -9.22 11.66 -3.35
CA LYS A 178 -10.20 10.76 -3.95
C LYS A 178 -10.39 9.56 -3.04
N VAL A 179 -11.52 9.52 -2.34
CA VAL A 179 -11.86 8.45 -1.40
C VAL A 179 -12.31 7.19 -2.15
N ARG A 180 -13.16 7.35 -3.17
CA ARG A 180 -13.57 6.23 -4.04
C ARG A 180 -14.16 6.70 -5.36
N THR A 181 -14.01 5.86 -6.39
CA THR A 181 -14.85 5.92 -7.58
C THR A 181 -16.26 5.41 -7.29
N VAL A 182 -17.28 6.13 -7.76
CA VAL A 182 -18.68 5.69 -7.69
C VAL A 182 -19.06 4.99 -8.98
N ASN A 183 -18.81 5.66 -10.10
CA ASN A 183 -19.02 5.18 -11.47
C ASN A 183 -18.06 5.92 -12.42
N GLN A 184 -18.30 5.86 -13.73
CA GLN A 184 -17.43 6.51 -14.74
C GLN A 184 -17.43 8.05 -14.62
N ASP A 185 -18.51 8.63 -14.12
CA ASP A 185 -18.73 10.09 -14.13
C ASP A 185 -18.53 10.73 -12.75
N TRP A 186 -18.58 9.96 -11.67
CA TRP A 186 -18.62 10.49 -10.31
C TRP A 186 -17.56 9.89 -9.40
N PHE A 187 -16.89 10.77 -8.65
CA PHE A 187 -16.03 10.44 -7.53
C PHE A 187 -16.65 10.92 -6.23
N TYR A 188 -16.38 10.20 -5.15
CA TYR A 188 -16.55 10.71 -3.80
C TYR A 188 -15.19 11.18 -3.29
N VAL A 189 -15.12 12.43 -2.85
CA VAL A 189 -13.88 13.12 -2.47
C VAL A 189 -14.02 13.77 -1.10
N ALA A 190 -12.90 14.03 -0.46
CA ALA A 190 -12.79 14.86 0.73
C ALA A 190 -11.66 15.88 0.56
N ASN A 191 -11.72 17.03 1.22
CA ASN A 191 -10.59 17.95 1.27
C ASN A 191 -9.39 17.26 1.94
N TYR A 192 -8.18 17.54 1.48
CA TYR A 192 -6.97 17.05 2.13
C TYR A 192 -6.82 17.68 3.53
N ASP A 193 -6.48 16.88 4.53
CA ASP A 193 -6.20 17.31 5.91
C ASP A 193 -5.17 16.39 6.56
N GLU A 194 -3.93 16.87 6.71
CA GLU A 194 -2.81 16.10 7.28
C GLU A 194 -3.00 15.68 8.74
N SER A 195 -3.93 16.31 9.47
CA SER A 195 -4.20 16.01 10.87
C SER A 195 -5.17 14.85 11.08
N GLN A 196 -5.82 14.38 10.01
CA GLN A 196 -6.87 13.38 10.06
C GLN A 196 -6.40 12.01 9.52
N PRO A 197 -7.01 10.91 9.97
CA PRO A 197 -6.82 9.60 9.35
C PRO A 197 -7.06 9.65 7.84
N GLU A 198 -6.26 8.88 7.08
CA GLU A 198 -6.28 8.82 5.62
C GLU A 198 -6.12 10.18 4.91
N LEU A 199 -5.66 11.20 5.63
CA LEU A 199 -5.48 12.58 5.15
C LEU A 199 -6.79 13.21 4.64
N THR A 200 -7.95 12.74 5.12
CA THR A 200 -9.28 13.21 4.70
C THR A 200 -9.90 14.14 5.74
N GLY A 201 -10.19 15.38 5.35
CA GLY A 201 -10.88 16.37 6.16
C GLY A 201 -12.40 16.20 6.18
N LYS A 202 -13.07 17.15 6.85
CA LYS A 202 -14.53 17.10 7.09
C LYS A 202 -15.37 17.50 5.89
N THR A 203 -14.81 18.26 4.94
CA THR A 203 -15.54 18.70 3.74
C THR A 203 -15.44 17.59 2.70
N ALA A 204 -16.55 16.88 2.50
CA ALA A 204 -16.61 15.75 1.58
C ALA A 204 -17.93 15.75 0.81
N GLY A 205 -17.93 15.10 -0.35
CA GLY A 205 -19.11 14.95 -1.19
C GLY A 205 -18.80 14.35 -2.55
N TYR A 206 -19.83 14.28 -3.38
CA TYR A 206 -19.75 13.77 -4.74
C TYR A 206 -19.40 14.89 -5.72
N ILE A 207 -18.54 14.60 -6.68
CA ILE A 207 -18.15 15.53 -7.74
C ILE A 207 -17.94 14.77 -9.05
N GLN A 208 -18.22 15.46 -10.16
CA GLN A 208 -17.97 14.90 -11.49
C GLN A 208 -16.47 14.70 -11.73
N SER A 209 -16.09 13.52 -12.20
CA SER A 209 -14.71 13.13 -12.47
C SER A 209 -14.03 14.05 -13.50
N THR A 210 -14.81 14.62 -14.42
CA THR A 210 -14.35 15.55 -15.45
C THR A 210 -13.83 16.87 -14.88
N PHE A 211 -14.21 17.25 -13.66
CA PHE A 211 -13.71 18.47 -13.02
C PHE A 211 -12.34 18.30 -12.37
N LEU A 212 -11.86 17.06 -12.26
CA LEU A 212 -10.66 16.75 -11.50
C LEU A 212 -9.52 16.24 -12.37
N GLU A 213 -8.32 16.54 -11.91
CA GLU A 213 -7.07 15.94 -12.40
C GLU A 213 -6.15 15.57 -11.23
N PRO A 214 -5.30 14.56 -11.39
CA PRO A 214 -4.40 14.11 -10.33
C PRO A 214 -3.29 15.14 -10.04
N VAL A 215 -2.89 15.20 -8.78
CA VAL A 215 -1.67 15.91 -8.36
C VAL A 215 -0.51 14.94 -8.51
N ASN A 216 0.33 15.17 -9.52
CA ASN A 216 1.51 14.35 -9.83
C ASN A 216 2.79 15.08 -9.49
#